data_AF-A0A2R6KIM3-F1
#
_entry.id   AF-A0A2R6KIM3-F1
#
_cell.length_a   1.000
_cell.length_b   1.000
_cell.length_c   1.000
_cell.angle_alpha   90.00
_cell.angle_beta   90.00
_cell.angle_gamma   90.00
#
_symmetry.space_group_name_H-M   'P 1'
#
loop_
_entity.id
_entity.type
_entity.pdbx_description
1 polymer ?
#
loop_
_entity_poly.entity_id
_entity_poly.type
_entity_poly.pdbx_seq_one_letter_code
_entity_poly.pdbx_strand_id
1 'polypeptide(L)'
;ARGALDDEPQTVYGEWPGDVSAWVYRDLVELRRTVRNTSVPVSRGRMGTYEVNPPALLAADLRERRSALVGVPDTYDSVAAKADAAVRGRYLNLVVDRLDERAEKRSEREQSLSDALDDIDGPSLSRLRTTYDARRADERGSGPGGGPRGDLDLHVDGSPPYLTLTKVKAGQVAAVEGDDAPTHPLTARNVNYITIPYGDATSAVLTALLPGDSSRERKLTTAARALHATNRTLEYRPNATVAERRDRLRAEVDSTTDAVRRDLRIELLTWGVRNSSGTRERIVSDGLSQWNTLDARALALANGSVVEPLVAAVEERVADDGWSTRRRDRVRLELRTALYDSLATKRGKVSGQEVTAATAYTKDVVRKTVQSGVSNAVEKQFNESVEQIPAGMPLAPVPGSWAATMNVWSVTVRGQYARFAVETPRRTPGAGDASLNYVRDGENTTLDIDEDGEEEVLGRASRVTFTSRTAVVVVVPAGPTGVGDIDGVAMETSPGWPLPGPVDRTRPWSGEEYPLSVGRSDGSCDNVPSPVGPVPVPGNGTGSGNNCRAESDSDL
;
A
#
# COMPACT_ATOMS: atom_id res chain seq x y z
N ALA A 1 16.22 81.09 20.32
CA ALA A 1 15.13 80.14 20.57
C ALA A 1 15.41 78.87 19.80
N ARG A 2 15.89 77.81 20.47
CA ARG A 2 15.91 76.46 19.89
C ARG A 2 14.52 75.90 20.17
N GLY A 3 13.62 76.02 19.19
CA GLY A 3 12.27 75.46 19.29
C GLY A 3 12.38 73.96 19.56
N ALA A 4 11.56 73.48 20.49
CA ALA A 4 11.44 72.06 20.78
C ALA A 4 11.10 71.33 19.48
N LEU A 5 11.86 70.29 19.15
CA LEU A 5 11.51 69.39 18.07
C LEU A 5 10.19 68.72 18.46
N ASP A 6 9.29 68.63 17.50
CA ASP A 6 8.00 67.97 17.68
C ASP A 6 8.26 66.45 17.75
N ASP A 7 8.06 65.88 18.94
CA ASP A 7 8.30 64.47 19.23
C ASP A 7 7.08 63.60 18.89
N GLU A 8 6.02 64.18 18.29
CA GLU A 8 4.85 63.40 17.86
C GLU A 8 5.20 62.45 16.70
N PRO A 9 4.93 61.13 16.85
CA PRO A 9 5.23 60.16 15.82
C PRO A 9 4.37 60.40 14.57
N GLN A 10 4.98 60.89 13.49
CA GLN A 10 4.34 60.99 12.18
C GLN A 10 4.45 59.71 11.37
N THR A 11 3.33 59.27 10.78
CA THR A 11 3.31 58.18 9.80
C THR A 11 3.45 58.77 8.39
N VAL A 12 4.54 58.43 7.71
CA VAL A 12 4.79 58.84 6.33
C VAL A 12 4.43 57.68 5.40
N TYR A 13 3.49 57.92 4.48
CA TYR A 13 3.16 56.98 3.40
C TYR A 13 4.02 57.31 2.17
N GLY A 14 4.79 56.34 1.70
CA GLY A 14 5.61 56.45 0.49
C GLY A 14 5.35 55.30 -0.47
N GLU A 15 5.62 55.51 -1.76
CA GLU A 15 5.61 54.42 -2.74
C GLU A 15 6.73 53.42 -2.43
N TRP A 16 6.42 52.12 -2.58
CA TRP A 16 7.40 51.07 -2.37
C TRP A 16 8.50 51.14 -3.44
N PRO A 17 9.77 51.39 -3.08
CA PRO A 17 10.82 51.54 -4.09
C PRO A 17 11.04 50.23 -4.85
N GLY A 18 11.14 50.31 -6.18
CA GLY A 18 11.37 49.14 -7.05
C GLY A 18 12.62 48.34 -6.66
N ASP A 19 13.69 49.05 -6.25
CA ASP A 19 14.96 48.46 -5.84
C ASP A 19 14.83 47.61 -4.56
N VAL A 20 14.01 48.04 -3.61
CA VAL A 20 13.71 47.27 -2.39
C VAL A 20 12.96 45.99 -2.75
N SER A 21 12.00 46.05 -3.68
CA SER A 21 11.28 44.85 -4.14
C SER A 21 12.20 43.84 -4.83
N ALA A 22 13.16 44.32 -5.64
CA ALA A 22 14.12 43.45 -6.30
C ALA A 22 15.08 42.78 -5.31
N TRP A 23 15.56 43.54 -4.32
CA TRP A 23 16.41 43.06 -3.23
C TRP A 23 15.69 41.99 -2.38
N VAL A 24 14.51 42.29 -1.83
CA VAL A 24 13.70 41.34 -1.03
C VAL A 24 13.38 40.07 -1.82
N TYR A 25 13.09 40.20 -3.12
CA TYR A 25 12.79 39.03 -3.95
C TYR A 25 14.00 38.08 -4.08
N ARG A 26 15.20 38.63 -4.28
CA ARG A 26 16.43 37.83 -4.38
C ARG A 26 16.69 37.08 -3.08
N ASP A 27 16.59 37.77 -1.96
CA ASP A 27 16.81 37.19 -0.63
C ASP A 27 15.75 36.11 -0.32
N LEU A 28 14.49 36.32 -0.72
CA LEU A 28 13.44 35.31 -0.64
C LEU A 28 13.74 34.06 -1.49
N VAL A 29 14.34 34.21 -2.68
CA VAL A 29 14.75 33.07 -3.52
C VAL A 29 15.81 32.23 -2.82
N GLU A 30 16.77 32.86 -2.12
CA GLU A 30 17.79 32.16 -1.34
C GLU A 30 17.19 31.42 -0.15
N LEU A 31 16.29 32.07 0.60
CA LEU A 31 15.55 31.40 1.68
C LEU A 31 14.75 30.21 1.17
N ARG A 32 14.02 30.37 0.06
CA ARG A 32 13.24 29.29 -0.55
C ARG A 32 14.11 28.11 -0.96
N ARG A 33 15.33 28.34 -1.48
CA ARG A 33 16.29 27.27 -1.79
C ARG A 33 16.73 26.53 -0.53
N THR A 34 17.03 27.27 0.54
CA THR A 34 17.43 26.71 1.84
C THR A 34 16.32 25.86 2.45
N VAL A 35 15.10 26.40 2.52
CA VAL A 35 13.92 25.69 3.04
C VAL A 35 13.61 24.45 2.18
N ARG A 36 13.68 24.57 0.84
CA ARG A 36 13.48 23.44 -0.08
C ARG A 36 14.48 22.30 0.12
N ASN A 37 15.70 22.61 0.53
CA ASN A 37 16.76 21.63 0.77
C ASN A 37 16.75 21.06 2.20
N THR A 38 15.75 21.42 3.02
CA THR A 38 15.57 20.81 4.34
C THR A 38 14.96 19.42 4.19
N SER A 39 15.55 18.44 4.88
CA SER A 39 15.12 17.04 4.81
C SER A 39 15.19 16.40 6.20
N VAL A 40 14.31 15.44 6.44
CA VAL A 40 14.28 14.66 7.68
C VAL A 40 14.49 13.17 7.35
N PRO A 41 15.42 12.48 8.01
CA PRO A 41 15.61 11.06 7.81
C PRO A 41 14.44 10.30 8.44
N VAL A 42 13.86 9.35 7.70
CA VAL A 42 12.79 8.49 8.19
C VAL A 42 13.07 7.04 7.83
N SER A 43 12.80 6.12 8.76
CA SER A 43 12.93 4.69 8.46
C SER A 43 11.77 4.22 7.59
N ARG A 44 12.07 3.39 6.58
CA ARG A 44 11.07 2.92 5.60
C ARG A 44 9.88 2.21 6.26
N GLY A 45 10.13 1.31 7.21
CA GLY A 45 9.02 0.58 7.84
C GLY A 45 8.16 1.46 8.73
N ARG A 46 8.74 2.39 9.52
CA ARG A 46 7.93 3.39 10.25
C ARG A 46 7.09 4.28 9.32
N MET A 47 7.60 4.58 8.12
CA MET A 47 6.82 5.31 7.11
C MET A 47 5.60 4.48 6.63
N GLY A 48 5.77 3.17 6.42
CA GLY A 48 4.69 2.29 5.95
C GLY A 48 3.74 1.81 7.04
N THR A 49 4.16 1.72 8.30
CA THR A 49 3.25 1.46 9.43
C THR A 49 2.60 2.74 9.96
N TYR A 50 2.73 3.86 9.23
CA TYR A 50 2.25 5.20 9.59
C TYR A 50 2.76 5.72 10.96
N GLU A 51 3.72 5.04 11.59
CA GLU A 51 4.28 5.43 12.89
C GLU A 51 5.01 6.78 12.86
N VAL A 52 5.48 7.21 11.69
CA VAL A 52 6.10 8.52 11.49
C VAL A 52 5.28 9.41 10.56
N ASN A 53 5.23 10.71 10.90
CA ASN A 53 4.60 11.77 10.11
C ASN A 53 5.67 12.75 9.57
N PRO A 54 6.24 12.51 8.37
CA PRO A 54 7.32 13.36 7.84
C PRO A 54 6.95 14.84 7.66
N PRO A 55 5.74 15.21 7.19
CA PRO A 55 5.32 16.61 7.18
C PRO A 55 5.38 17.28 8.56
N ALA A 56 4.94 16.60 9.63
CA ALA A 56 5.02 17.12 10.98
C ALA A 56 6.48 17.32 11.45
N LEU A 57 7.36 16.36 11.14
CA LEU A 57 8.79 16.45 11.45
C LEU A 57 9.46 17.64 10.74
N LEU A 58 9.15 17.85 9.46
CA LEU A 58 9.64 19.01 8.70
C LEU A 58 9.10 20.33 9.28
N ALA A 59 7.82 20.38 9.65
CA ALA A 59 7.23 21.56 10.26
C ALA A 59 7.91 21.89 11.60
N ALA A 60 8.21 20.88 12.41
CA ALA A 60 8.95 21.04 13.67
C ALA A 60 10.38 21.57 13.43
N ASP A 61 11.15 20.98 12.50
CA ASP A 61 12.51 21.44 12.17
C ASP A 61 12.53 22.92 11.71
N LEU A 62 11.56 23.30 10.86
CA LEU A 62 11.45 24.67 10.37
C LEU A 62 11.04 25.67 11.46
N ARG A 63 10.21 25.25 12.44
CA ARG A 63 9.85 26.09 13.60
C ARG A 63 11.04 26.30 14.53
N GLU A 64 11.80 25.24 14.80
CA GLU A 64 13.01 25.32 15.63
C GLU A 64 14.06 26.26 15.01
N ARG A 65 14.24 26.17 13.70
CA ARG A 65 15.20 27.00 12.94
C ARG A 65 14.64 28.36 12.53
N ARG A 66 13.44 28.74 12.99
CA ARG A 66 12.72 29.94 12.54
C ARG A 66 13.55 31.21 12.69
N SER A 67 14.13 31.44 13.88
CA SER A 67 14.90 32.66 14.16
C SER A 67 16.07 32.82 13.19
N ALA A 68 16.83 31.75 12.97
CA ALA A 68 17.95 31.70 12.03
C ALA A 68 17.52 31.87 10.56
N LEU A 69 16.40 31.24 10.16
CA LEU A 69 15.89 31.31 8.78
C LEU A 69 15.29 32.68 8.44
N VAL A 70 14.58 33.30 9.37
CA VAL A 70 14.05 34.66 9.20
C VAL A 70 15.17 35.69 9.28
N GLY A 71 16.21 35.44 10.09
CA GLY A 71 17.35 36.33 10.23
C GLY A 71 16.97 37.63 10.93
N VAL A 72 16.13 37.55 11.97
CA VAL A 72 15.67 38.73 12.73
C VAL A 72 16.84 39.27 13.57
N PRO A 73 17.34 40.50 13.31
CA PRO A 73 18.32 41.15 14.17
C PRO A 73 17.64 41.71 15.43
N ASP A 74 18.44 42.01 16.47
CA ASP A 74 17.93 42.67 17.69
C ASP A 74 17.37 44.08 17.39
N THR A 75 17.92 44.77 16.39
CA THR A 75 17.46 46.07 15.90
C THR A 75 17.53 46.12 14.37
N TYR A 76 16.60 46.83 13.74
CA TYR A 76 16.59 47.01 12.28
C TYR A 76 17.27 48.32 11.87
N ASP A 77 18.30 48.20 11.02
CA ASP A 77 19.03 49.38 10.51
C ASP A 77 18.26 50.16 9.44
N SER A 78 17.20 49.56 8.85
CA SER A 78 16.36 50.20 7.84
C SER A 78 14.97 49.59 7.73
N VAL A 79 14.03 50.36 7.13
CA VAL A 79 12.70 49.87 6.75
C VAL A 79 12.80 48.69 5.76
N ALA A 80 13.81 48.70 4.88
CA ALA A 80 14.06 47.61 3.94
C ALA A 80 14.45 46.31 4.67
N ALA A 81 15.36 46.39 5.65
CA ALA A 81 15.73 45.22 6.46
C ALA A 81 14.52 44.66 7.25
N LYS A 82 13.67 45.55 7.79
CA LYS A 82 12.42 45.14 8.44
C LYS A 82 11.44 44.47 7.46
N ALA A 83 11.34 44.99 6.24
CA ALA A 83 10.52 44.42 5.18
C ALA A 83 10.98 43.03 4.76
N ASP A 84 12.29 42.81 4.57
CA ASP A 84 12.82 41.48 4.22
C ASP A 84 12.53 40.46 5.32
N ALA A 85 12.84 40.78 6.58
CA ALA A 85 12.53 39.89 7.70
C ALA A 85 11.02 39.58 7.78
N ALA A 86 10.15 40.56 7.53
CA ALA A 86 8.70 40.34 7.50
C ALA A 86 8.28 39.39 6.35
N VAL A 87 8.84 39.57 5.15
CA VAL A 87 8.54 38.71 3.99
C VAL A 87 9.06 37.29 4.20
N ARG A 88 10.28 37.14 4.73
CA ARG A 88 10.87 35.84 5.10
C ARG A 88 10.03 35.13 6.15
N GLY A 89 9.61 35.86 7.19
CA GLY A 89 8.71 35.35 8.22
C GLY A 89 7.36 34.91 7.67
N ARG A 90 6.75 35.70 6.76
CA ARG A 90 5.49 35.34 6.10
C ARG A 90 5.64 34.11 5.22
N TYR A 91 6.71 34.02 4.43
CA TYR A 91 6.99 32.85 3.61
C TYR A 91 7.13 31.58 4.47
N LEU A 92 7.92 31.65 5.55
CA LEU A 92 8.13 30.50 6.42
C LEU A 92 6.84 30.05 7.12
N ASN A 93 6.00 31.00 7.57
CA ASN A 93 4.66 30.68 8.10
C ASN A 93 3.84 29.89 7.08
N LEU A 94 3.73 30.38 5.84
CA LEU A 94 2.95 29.71 4.81
C LEU A 94 3.48 28.30 4.49
N VAL A 95 4.79 28.08 4.56
CA VAL A 95 5.37 26.74 4.39
C VAL A 95 5.02 25.83 5.56
N VAL A 96 5.14 26.31 6.79
CA VAL A 96 4.80 25.55 8.01
C VAL A 96 3.32 25.21 8.02
N ASP A 97 2.44 26.18 7.80
CA ASP A 97 0.99 25.97 7.74
C ASP A 97 0.64 24.88 6.70
N ARG A 98 1.29 24.92 5.53
CA ARG A 98 1.09 23.91 4.49
C ARG A 98 1.63 22.53 4.86
N LEU A 99 2.68 22.45 5.67
CA LEU A 99 3.21 21.20 6.19
C LEU A 99 2.29 20.62 7.27
N ASP A 100 1.71 21.45 8.13
CA ASP A 100 0.73 21.03 9.14
C ASP A 100 -0.54 20.48 8.49
N GLU A 101 -1.11 21.17 7.50
CA GLU A 101 -2.25 20.66 6.73
C GLU A 101 -1.96 19.28 6.10
N ARG A 102 -0.70 19.06 5.67
CA ARG A 102 -0.26 17.76 5.13
C ARG A 102 -0.03 16.73 6.22
N ALA A 103 0.37 17.15 7.41
CA ALA A 103 0.52 16.29 8.57
C ALA A 103 -0.86 15.78 9.02
N GLU A 104 -1.86 16.66 9.10
CA GLU A 104 -3.25 16.33 9.43
C GLU A 104 -3.84 15.35 8.41
N LYS A 105 -3.74 15.64 7.11
CA LYS A 105 -4.17 14.72 6.04
C LYS A 105 -3.48 13.36 6.09
N ARG A 106 -2.27 13.29 6.64
CA ARG A 106 -1.58 12.01 6.84
C ARG A 106 -2.16 11.25 8.03
N SER A 107 -2.45 11.93 9.13
CA SER A 107 -3.10 11.34 10.30
C SER A 107 -4.52 10.85 9.97
N GLU A 108 -5.29 11.61 9.19
CA GLU A 108 -6.60 11.18 8.69
C GLU A 108 -6.49 9.88 7.89
N ARG A 109 -5.47 9.75 7.04
CA ARG A 109 -5.25 8.52 6.24
C ARG A 109 -4.77 7.34 7.06
N GLU A 110 -4.00 7.59 8.13
CA GLU A 110 -3.65 6.55 9.09
C GLU A 110 -4.91 5.99 9.74
N GLN A 111 -5.80 6.88 10.17
CA GLN A 111 -7.07 6.48 10.77
C GLN A 111 -7.94 5.73 9.78
N SER A 112 -8.14 6.26 8.57
CA SER A 112 -8.88 5.54 7.53
C SER A 112 -8.29 4.16 7.25
N LEU A 113 -6.95 4.03 7.23
CA LEU A 113 -6.29 2.74 7.02
C LEU A 113 -6.53 1.78 8.19
N SER A 114 -6.53 2.27 9.43
CA SER A 114 -6.91 1.48 10.59
C SER A 114 -8.35 0.98 10.44
N ASP A 115 -9.29 1.90 10.21
CA ASP A 115 -10.72 1.59 10.09
C ASP A 115 -10.96 0.56 8.99
N ALA A 116 -10.34 0.76 7.81
CA ALA A 116 -10.50 -0.16 6.69
C ALA A 116 -9.80 -1.51 6.92
N LEU A 117 -8.75 -1.60 7.74
CA LEU A 117 -8.16 -2.87 8.17
C LEU A 117 -9.04 -3.57 9.21
N ASP A 118 -9.74 -2.82 10.05
CA ASP A 118 -10.62 -3.36 11.08
C ASP A 118 -11.95 -3.87 10.45
N ASP A 119 -12.52 -3.15 9.48
CA ASP A 119 -13.74 -3.52 8.74
C ASP A 119 -13.68 -4.90 8.05
N ILE A 120 -12.48 -5.43 7.90
CA ILE A 120 -12.17 -6.58 7.06
C ILE A 120 -11.51 -7.71 7.86
N ASP A 121 -11.55 -7.60 9.19
CA ASP A 121 -10.86 -8.47 10.14
C ASP A 121 -9.35 -8.62 9.83
N GLY A 122 -8.75 -7.54 9.35
CA GLY A 122 -7.34 -7.39 9.02
C GLY A 122 -6.45 -7.25 10.27
N PRO A 123 -5.12 -7.21 10.09
CA PRO A 123 -4.21 -6.92 11.19
C PRO A 123 -4.30 -5.45 11.57
N SER A 124 -4.52 -5.17 12.86
CA SER A 124 -4.47 -3.81 13.38
C SER A 124 -3.12 -3.14 13.12
N LEU A 125 -3.10 -1.82 12.96
CA LEU A 125 -1.86 -1.05 12.78
C LEU A 125 -0.88 -1.24 13.95
N SER A 126 -1.39 -1.38 15.18
CA SER A 126 -0.57 -1.68 16.36
C SER A 126 0.13 -3.05 16.25
N ARG A 127 -0.54 -4.07 15.70
CA ARG A 127 0.05 -5.39 15.44
C ARG A 127 1.11 -5.32 14.34
N LEU A 128 0.89 -4.52 13.29
CA LEU A 128 1.89 -4.29 12.25
C LEU A 128 3.17 -3.66 12.81
N ARG A 129 3.04 -2.63 13.66
CA ARG A 129 4.16 -1.97 14.35
C ARG A 129 4.92 -2.94 15.26
N THR A 130 4.18 -3.67 16.08
CA THR A 130 4.77 -4.67 17.00
C THR A 130 5.55 -5.75 16.25
N THR A 131 4.99 -6.27 15.15
CA THR A 131 5.66 -7.31 14.34
C THR A 131 6.93 -6.76 13.68
N TYR A 132 6.90 -5.51 13.24
CA TYR A 132 8.06 -4.84 12.68
C TYR A 132 9.18 -4.62 13.73
N ASP A 133 8.83 -4.24 14.95
CA ASP A 133 9.79 -4.05 16.04
C ASP A 133 10.37 -5.38 16.54
N ALA A 134 9.54 -6.43 16.65
CA ALA A 134 9.97 -7.76 17.05
C ALA A 134 11.04 -8.33 16.11
N ARG A 135 10.86 -8.18 14.78
CA ARG A 135 11.87 -8.58 13.79
C ARG A 135 13.24 -7.94 14.04
N ARG A 136 13.27 -6.69 14.51
CA ARG A 136 14.52 -5.98 14.82
C ARG A 136 15.16 -6.38 16.14
N ALA A 137 14.41 -6.96 17.07
CA ALA A 137 14.98 -7.50 18.29
C ALA A 137 15.79 -8.77 17.99
N ASP A 138 15.32 -9.60 17.06
CA ASP A 138 15.99 -10.82 16.62
C ASP A 138 17.30 -10.54 15.86
N GLU A 139 17.33 -9.50 15.02
CA GLU A 139 18.55 -9.00 14.36
C GLU A 139 19.60 -8.45 15.37
N ARG A 140 19.18 -8.18 16.63
CA ARG A 140 20.06 -7.78 17.74
C ARG A 140 20.34 -8.94 18.70
N GLY A 141 20.57 -10.14 18.17
CA GLY A 141 21.30 -11.19 18.86
C GLY A 141 20.56 -11.81 20.05
N SER A 142 19.29 -12.16 19.88
CA SER A 142 18.67 -13.14 20.78
C SER A 142 18.90 -14.53 20.20
N GLY A 143 20.06 -15.12 20.52
CA GLY A 143 20.22 -16.56 20.37
C GLY A 143 19.19 -17.28 21.24
N PRO A 144 18.78 -18.51 20.88
CA PRO A 144 17.90 -19.31 21.73
C PRO A 144 18.70 -19.69 22.99
N GLY A 145 18.57 -18.93 24.07
CA GLY A 145 19.39 -19.15 25.24
C GLY A 145 18.87 -18.44 26.49
N GLY A 146 18.35 -19.25 27.42
CA GLY A 146 18.27 -18.85 28.83
C GLY A 146 16.87 -18.53 29.33
N GLY A 147 15.94 -19.48 29.22
CA GLY A 147 14.80 -19.50 30.14
C GLY A 147 15.29 -19.85 31.56
N PRO A 148 14.93 -19.10 32.61
CA PRO A 148 15.30 -19.44 33.97
C PRO A 148 14.33 -20.50 34.51
N ARG A 149 14.76 -21.77 34.64
CA ARG A 149 14.28 -22.77 35.62
C ARG A 149 14.97 -24.14 35.43
N GLY A 150 15.25 -24.80 36.56
CA GLY A 150 16.25 -25.87 36.69
C GLY A 150 15.98 -27.22 36.01
N ASP A 151 17.09 -27.94 35.82
CA ASP A 151 17.33 -29.35 35.47
C ASP A 151 16.12 -30.29 35.30
N LEU A 152 15.31 -30.06 34.26
CA LEU A 152 14.55 -31.14 33.62
C LEU A 152 15.11 -31.31 32.21
N ASP A 153 15.82 -32.41 31.98
CA ASP A 153 16.22 -32.82 30.63
C ASP A 153 14.96 -33.32 29.92
N LEU A 154 14.43 -32.48 29.03
CA LEU A 154 13.29 -32.78 28.18
C LEU A 154 13.79 -33.01 26.76
N HIS A 155 13.46 -34.16 26.18
CA HIS A 155 13.66 -34.44 24.77
C HIS A 155 12.31 -34.36 24.05
N VAL A 156 12.25 -33.60 22.96
CA VAL A 156 11.02 -33.40 22.18
C VAL A 156 11.20 -34.03 20.81
N ASP A 157 10.31 -34.96 20.46
CA ASP A 157 10.30 -35.69 19.19
C ASP A 157 8.96 -35.44 18.47
N GLY A 158 9.03 -34.68 17.37
CA GLY A 158 7.91 -34.45 16.47
C GLY A 158 8.06 -35.29 15.21
N SER A 159 6.97 -35.92 14.76
CA SER A 159 6.95 -36.68 13.51
C SER A 159 5.79 -36.21 12.62
N PRO A 160 6.07 -35.63 11.43
CA PRO A 160 7.42 -35.32 10.90
C PRO A 160 8.16 -34.27 11.75
N PRO A 161 9.52 -34.25 11.73
CA PRO A 161 10.32 -33.33 12.53
C PRO A 161 10.09 -31.86 12.14
N TYR A 162 9.72 -31.62 10.88
CA TYR A 162 9.27 -30.34 10.38
C TYR A 162 7.94 -30.50 9.66
N LEU A 163 6.96 -29.69 10.02
CA LEU A 163 5.68 -29.66 9.30
C LEU A 163 5.87 -28.97 7.95
N THR A 164 5.45 -29.64 6.88
CA THR A 164 5.57 -29.16 5.50
C THR A 164 4.20 -28.89 4.89
N LEU A 165 4.13 -27.92 3.96
CA LEU A 165 2.94 -27.67 3.13
C LEU A 165 2.71 -28.78 2.10
N THR A 166 3.74 -29.59 1.83
CA THR A 166 3.65 -30.71 0.88
C THR A 166 2.88 -31.87 1.50
N LYS A 167 2.11 -32.58 0.67
CA LYS A 167 1.43 -33.82 1.03
C LYS A 167 2.46 -34.89 1.42
N VAL A 168 2.39 -35.40 2.65
CA VAL A 168 3.18 -36.54 3.12
C VAL A 168 2.39 -37.82 2.88
N LYS A 169 2.98 -38.77 2.17
CA LYS A 169 2.39 -40.06 1.81
C LYS A 169 2.83 -41.15 2.80
N ALA A 170 2.10 -42.26 2.80
CA ALA A 170 2.49 -43.49 3.48
C ALA A 170 3.94 -43.88 3.13
N GLY A 171 4.71 -44.37 4.10
CA GLY A 171 6.10 -44.79 3.93
C GLY A 171 7.13 -43.67 3.90
N GLN A 172 6.73 -42.39 3.84
CA GLN A 172 7.69 -41.28 3.83
C GLN A 172 8.18 -40.90 5.23
N VAL A 173 7.33 -41.11 6.24
CA VAL A 173 7.62 -40.87 7.65
C VAL A 173 6.90 -41.95 8.45
N ALA A 174 7.58 -42.59 9.41
CA ALA A 174 7.03 -43.74 10.14
C ALA A 174 5.70 -43.45 10.88
N ALA A 175 5.47 -42.20 11.29
CA ALA A 175 4.23 -41.80 11.95
C ALA A 175 3.05 -41.50 10.99
N VAL A 176 3.26 -41.62 9.67
CA VAL A 176 2.23 -41.35 8.65
C VAL A 176 2.03 -42.64 7.86
N GLU A 177 1.11 -43.48 8.33
CA GLU A 177 0.77 -44.77 7.73
C GLU A 177 -0.74 -45.01 7.84
N GLY A 178 -1.25 -46.02 7.11
CA GLY A 178 -2.65 -46.46 7.22
C GLY A 178 -3.65 -45.32 7.00
N ASP A 179 -4.63 -45.21 7.90
CA ASP A 179 -5.71 -44.20 7.86
C ASP A 179 -5.20 -42.75 8.02
N ASP A 180 -3.96 -42.56 8.49
CA ASP A 180 -3.35 -41.24 8.62
C ASP A 180 -2.61 -40.79 7.35
N ALA A 181 -2.48 -41.67 6.37
CA ALA A 181 -1.84 -41.40 5.11
C ALA A 181 -2.87 -41.31 3.96
N PRO A 182 -2.71 -40.36 3.04
CA PRO A 182 -1.74 -39.27 3.04
C PRO A 182 -2.23 -38.05 3.86
N THR A 183 -1.31 -37.22 4.35
CA THR A 183 -1.60 -36.08 5.25
C THR A 183 -1.00 -34.75 4.75
N HIS A 184 -1.60 -33.63 5.16
CA HIS A 184 -1.03 -32.27 5.06
C HIS A 184 -0.62 -31.78 6.47
N PRO A 185 0.63 -31.99 6.91
CA PRO A 185 1.03 -31.66 8.28
C PRO A 185 0.96 -30.15 8.58
N LEU A 186 1.20 -29.31 7.56
CA LEU A 186 1.03 -27.86 7.62
C LEU A 186 0.08 -27.41 6.52
N THR A 187 -0.78 -26.46 6.84
CA THR A 187 -1.57 -25.72 5.86
C THR A 187 -1.37 -24.23 6.08
N ALA A 188 -1.44 -23.45 5.01
CA ALA A 188 -1.25 -22.01 5.04
C ALA A 188 -2.30 -21.29 4.22
N ARG A 189 -2.68 -20.10 4.69
CA ARG A 189 -3.46 -19.11 3.97
C ARG A 189 -2.71 -17.79 4.00
N ASN A 190 -2.40 -17.27 2.83
CA ASN A 190 -1.86 -15.93 2.63
C ASN A 190 -2.99 -15.02 2.16
N VAL A 191 -3.16 -13.86 2.80
CA VAL A 191 -4.11 -12.83 2.37
C VAL A 191 -3.34 -11.54 2.11
N ASN A 192 -3.38 -11.05 0.88
CA ASN A 192 -2.87 -9.74 0.48
C ASN A 192 -3.99 -8.70 0.60
N TYR A 193 -3.82 -7.73 1.51
CA TYR A 193 -4.83 -6.71 1.76
C TYR A 193 -4.78 -5.53 0.76
N ILE A 194 -3.66 -5.36 0.04
CA ILE A 194 -3.49 -4.29 -0.94
C ILE A 194 -3.21 -4.92 -2.31
N THR A 195 -4.27 -5.39 -2.96
CA THR A 195 -4.20 -5.90 -4.34
C THR A 195 -4.41 -4.76 -5.33
N ILE A 196 -3.36 -4.41 -6.07
CA ILE A 196 -3.46 -3.53 -7.24
C ILE A 196 -2.73 -4.20 -8.41
N PRO A 197 -3.31 -4.24 -9.63
CA PRO A 197 -4.66 -3.82 -10.00
C PRO A 197 -5.68 -4.96 -9.82
N TYR A 198 -6.78 -4.58 -9.18
CA TYR A 198 -8.08 -5.23 -9.02
C TYR A 198 -8.34 -6.43 -9.94
N GLY A 199 -7.99 -7.64 -9.48
CA GLY A 199 -8.63 -8.88 -9.91
C GLY A 199 -9.88 -9.10 -9.06
N ASP A 200 -10.98 -9.52 -9.69
CA ASP A 200 -12.32 -9.74 -9.11
C ASP A 200 -12.79 -8.74 -8.04
N ALA A 201 -13.68 -7.85 -8.46
CA ALA A 201 -14.30 -6.79 -7.67
C ALA A 201 -15.16 -7.27 -6.47
N THR A 202 -15.04 -8.54 -6.07
CA THR A 202 -15.66 -9.08 -4.85
C THR A 202 -14.70 -9.11 -3.66
N SER A 203 -13.38 -8.94 -3.86
CA SER A 203 -12.40 -9.17 -2.78
C SER A 203 -11.34 -8.06 -2.58
N ALA A 204 -11.46 -6.89 -3.22
CA ALA A 204 -10.48 -5.81 -3.07
C ALA A 204 -10.70 -5.04 -1.76
N VAL A 205 -10.00 -5.48 -0.71
CA VAL A 205 -10.34 -5.20 0.67
C VAL A 205 -10.05 -3.75 1.14
N LEU A 206 -9.18 -2.99 0.46
CA LEU A 206 -8.76 -1.64 0.90
C LEU A 206 -8.81 -0.54 -0.20
N THR A 207 -9.81 -0.58 -1.09
CA THR A 207 -9.92 0.37 -2.22
C THR A 207 -10.17 1.84 -1.79
N ALA A 208 -10.75 2.05 -0.61
CA ALA A 208 -11.15 3.36 -0.09
C ALA A 208 -9.97 4.28 0.33
N LEU A 209 -8.77 3.72 0.49
CA LEU A 209 -7.61 4.43 1.07
C LEU A 209 -6.71 5.11 0.05
N LEU A 210 -6.95 4.89 -1.24
CA LEU A 210 -6.04 5.39 -2.27
C LEU A 210 -6.17 6.90 -2.45
N PRO A 211 -5.05 7.63 -2.67
CA PRO A 211 -5.10 9.08 -2.82
C PRO A 211 -5.85 9.50 -4.08
N GLY A 212 -7.05 10.06 -3.92
CA GLY A 212 -7.92 10.54 -5.00
C GLY A 212 -9.32 9.96 -4.84
N ASP A 213 -10.26 10.84 -4.52
CA ASP A 213 -11.60 10.55 -4.03
C ASP A 213 -12.37 9.48 -4.82
N SER A 214 -12.90 8.50 -4.07
CA SER A 214 -13.83 7.45 -4.50
C SER A 214 -13.30 6.50 -5.60
N SER A 215 -13.94 5.35 -5.77
CA SER A 215 -13.66 4.42 -6.87
C SER A 215 -13.85 5.04 -8.28
N ARG A 216 -14.44 6.23 -8.38
CA ARG A 216 -14.87 6.86 -9.64
C ARG A 216 -13.78 7.66 -10.35
N GLU A 217 -12.83 8.25 -9.63
CA GLU A 217 -11.80 9.14 -10.20
C GLU A 217 -10.38 8.70 -9.80
N ARG A 218 -9.40 8.90 -10.68
CA ARG A 218 -8.00 8.50 -10.50
C ARG A 218 -7.05 9.61 -10.94
N LYS A 219 -5.86 9.65 -10.34
CA LYS A 219 -4.81 10.61 -10.73
C LYS A 219 -4.29 10.32 -12.14
N LEU A 220 -3.98 11.38 -12.88
CA LEU A 220 -3.37 11.29 -14.21
C LEU A 220 -2.10 10.42 -14.25
N THR A 221 -1.25 10.45 -13.21
CA THR A 221 -0.05 9.59 -13.14
C THR A 221 -0.37 8.09 -13.17
N THR A 222 -1.45 7.67 -12.53
CA THR A 222 -1.86 6.26 -12.49
C THR A 222 -2.42 5.84 -13.84
N ALA A 223 -3.28 6.67 -14.42
CA ALA A 223 -3.86 6.42 -15.74
C ALA A 223 -2.79 6.39 -16.84
N ALA A 224 -1.81 7.29 -16.78
CA ALA A 224 -0.71 7.32 -17.74
C ALA A 224 0.18 6.09 -17.66
N ARG A 225 0.50 5.58 -16.45
CA ARG A 225 1.22 4.31 -16.30
C ARG A 225 0.41 3.11 -16.80
N ALA A 226 -0.89 3.07 -16.49
CA ALA A 226 -1.78 2.03 -17.01
C ALA A 226 -1.86 2.04 -18.53
N LEU A 227 -1.93 3.22 -19.16
CA LEU A 227 -1.90 3.37 -20.61
C LEU A 227 -0.56 2.92 -21.20
N HIS A 228 0.55 3.29 -20.56
CA HIS A 228 1.89 2.86 -20.97
C HIS A 228 2.05 1.33 -20.95
N ALA A 229 1.68 0.69 -19.83
CA ALA A 229 1.73 -0.77 -19.69
C ALA A 229 0.83 -1.50 -20.70
N THR A 230 -0.38 -0.95 -20.94
CA THR A 230 -1.31 -1.48 -21.95
C THR A 230 -0.72 -1.38 -23.37
N ASN A 231 -0.12 -0.24 -23.73
CA ASN A 231 0.54 -0.06 -25.03
C ASN A 231 1.67 -1.07 -25.24
N ARG A 232 2.57 -1.21 -24.26
CA ARG A 232 3.65 -2.21 -24.33
C ARG A 232 3.10 -3.62 -24.51
N THR A 233 2.09 -3.99 -23.74
CA THR A 233 1.49 -5.34 -23.83
C THR A 233 0.95 -5.61 -25.24
N LEU A 234 0.32 -4.63 -25.89
CA LEU A 234 -0.20 -4.76 -27.26
C LEU A 234 0.89 -4.80 -28.33
N GLU A 235 2.01 -4.11 -28.13
CA GLU A 235 3.18 -4.20 -29.04
C GLU A 235 3.73 -5.63 -29.09
N TYR A 236 3.68 -6.36 -27.98
CA TYR A 236 4.17 -7.73 -27.90
C TYR A 236 3.12 -8.78 -28.27
N ARG A 237 1.91 -8.66 -27.72
CA ARG A 237 0.84 -9.63 -27.91
C ARG A 237 -0.46 -8.92 -28.30
N PRO A 238 -0.82 -8.95 -29.59
CA PRO A 238 -2.10 -8.41 -30.04
C PRO A 238 -3.25 -9.08 -29.28
N ASN A 239 -4.11 -8.25 -28.70
CA ASN A 239 -5.32 -8.71 -28.03
C ASN A 239 -6.42 -7.67 -28.22
N ALA A 240 -7.54 -8.08 -28.85
CA ALA A 240 -8.62 -7.17 -29.21
C ALA A 240 -9.27 -6.51 -28.00
N THR A 241 -9.49 -7.26 -26.91
CA THR A 241 -10.08 -6.72 -25.67
C THR A 241 -9.14 -5.71 -25.01
N VAL A 242 -7.84 -6.00 -24.94
CA VAL A 242 -6.85 -5.06 -24.40
C VAL A 242 -6.78 -3.80 -25.28
N ALA A 243 -6.85 -3.93 -26.61
CA ALA A 243 -6.86 -2.80 -27.53
C ALA A 243 -8.09 -1.90 -27.34
N GLU A 244 -9.28 -2.48 -27.23
CA GLU A 244 -10.52 -1.73 -26.95
C GLU A 244 -10.43 -0.96 -25.61
N ARG A 245 -9.95 -1.62 -24.56
CA ARG A 245 -9.78 -1.00 -23.23
C ARG A 245 -8.70 0.08 -23.24
N ARG A 246 -7.60 -0.15 -23.98
CA ARG A 246 -6.56 0.84 -24.23
C ARG A 246 -7.15 2.09 -24.85
N ASP A 247 -7.97 1.94 -25.89
CA ASP A 247 -8.53 3.08 -26.63
C ASP A 247 -9.47 3.92 -25.76
N ARG A 248 -10.29 3.29 -24.91
CA ARG A 248 -11.11 4.01 -23.91
C ARG A 248 -10.25 4.78 -22.90
N LEU A 249 -9.26 4.10 -22.30
CA LEU A 249 -8.35 4.75 -21.35
C LEU A 249 -7.56 5.89 -22.03
N ARG A 250 -7.13 5.70 -23.28
CA ARG A 250 -6.41 6.69 -24.08
C ARG A 250 -7.25 7.95 -24.26
N ALA A 251 -8.53 7.82 -24.60
CA ALA A 251 -9.44 8.96 -24.78
C ALA A 251 -9.58 9.78 -23.49
N GLU A 252 -9.71 9.12 -22.34
CA GLU A 252 -9.80 9.78 -21.04
C GLU A 252 -8.50 10.49 -20.65
N VAL A 253 -7.35 9.85 -20.87
CA VAL A 253 -6.02 10.45 -20.63
C VAL A 253 -5.79 11.65 -21.54
N ASP A 254 -6.21 11.58 -22.80
CA ASP A 254 -6.09 12.66 -23.78
C ASP A 254 -6.94 13.87 -23.37
N SER A 255 -8.22 13.63 -23.04
CA SER A 255 -9.14 14.66 -22.53
C SER A 255 -8.60 15.36 -21.28
N THR A 256 -8.08 14.58 -20.32
CA THR A 256 -7.47 15.11 -19.08
C THR A 256 -6.21 15.93 -19.39
N THR A 257 -5.35 15.42 -20.28
CA THR A 257 -4.14 16.11 -20.73
C THR A 257 -4.47 17.45 -21.39
N ASP A 258 -5.50 17.48 -22.23
CA ASP A 258 -5.95 18.70 -22.89
C ASP A 258 -6.60 19.70 -21.94
N ALA A 259 -7.28 19.24 -20.89
CA ALA A 259 -7.77 20.10 -19.82
C ALA A 259 -6.60 20.79 -19.10
N VAL A 260 -5.57 20.05 -18.70
CA VAL A 260 -4.37 20.60 -18.06
C VAL A 260 -3.65 21.58 -19.00
N ARG A 261 -3.49 21.23 -20.29
CA ARG A 261 -2.92 22.15 -21.30
C ARG A 261 -3.74 23.42 -21.47
N ARG A 262 -5.07 23.36 -21.38
CA ARG A 262 -5.94 24.54 -21.40
C ARG A 262 -5.69 25.45 -20.20
N ASP A 263 -5.59 24.88 -19.00
CA ASP A 263 -5.33 25.65 -17.78
C ASP A 263 -3.95 26.34 -17.84
N LEU A 264 -2.91 25.66 -18.34
CA LEU A 264 -1.60 26.27 -18.58
C LEU A 264 -1.65 27.43 -19.60
N ARG A 265 -2.46 27.32 -20.66
CA ARG A 265 -2.66 28.41 -21.63
C ARG A 265 -3.40 29.61 -21.03
N ILE A 266 -4.35 29.36 -20.12
CA ILE A 266 -5.05 30.42 -19.39
C ILE A 266 -4.06 31.14 -18.47
N GLU A 267 -3.17 30.42 -17.82
CA GLU A 267 -2.12 31.03 -16.99
C GLU A 267 -1.20 31.93 -17.83
N LEU A 268 -0.73 31.43 -18.98
CA LEU A 268 0.09 32.22 -19.92
C LEU A 268 -0.63 33.48 -20.41
N LEU A 269 -1.96 33.44 -20.60
CA LEU A 269 -2.76 34.60 -20.95
C LEU A 269 -2.78 35.63 -19.81
N THR A 270 -3.02 35.18 -18.58
CA THR A 270 -3.06 36.04 -17.38
C THR A 270 -1.74 36.79 -17.18
N TRP A 271 -0.62 36.15 -17.51
CA TRP A 271 0.72 36.75 -17.43
C TRP A 271 1.14 37.61 -18.64
N GLY A 272 0.23 37.82 -19.61
CA GLY A 272 0.51 38.64 -20.78
C GLY A 272 1.59 38.05 -21.69
N VAL A 273 1.80 36.72 -21.67
CA VAL A 273 2.71 36.03 -22.60
C VAL A 273 2.09 36.01 -23.99
N ARG A 274 2.25 37.13 -24.70
CA ARG A 274 1.73 37.45 -26.05
C ARG A 274 0.20 37.29 -26.19
N ASN A 275 -0.39 38.08 -27.09
CA ASN A 275 -1.86 38.19 -27.11
C ASN A 275 -2.58 37.08 -27.89
N SER A 276 -1.94 36.40 -28.85
CA SER A 276 -2.64 35.41 -29.70
C SER A 276 -2.73 34.01 -29.08
N SER A 277 -3.94 33.43 -29.13
CA SER A 277 -4.23 32.07 -28.67
C SER A 277 -3.32 31.02 -29.31
N GLY A 278 -3.07 31.14 -30.62
CA GLY A 278 -2.18 30.24 -31.36
C GLY A 278 -0.71 30.30 -30.95
N THR A 279 -0.26 31.37 -30.29
CA THR A 279 1.10 31.43 -29.72
C THR A 279 1.19 30.65 -28.42
N ARG A 280 0.20 30.80 -27.53
CA ARG A 280 0.14 30.05 -26.26
C ARG A 280 -0.01 28.55 -26.51
N GLU A 281 -0.77 28.15 -27.54
CA GLU A 281 -0.84 26.75 -27.98
C GLU A 281 0.53 26.20 -28.36
N ARG A 282 1.27 26.93 -29.21
CA ARG A 282 2.61 26.52 -29.64
C ARG A 282 3.59 26.45 -28.47
N ILE A 283 3.55 27.38 -27.51
CA ILE A 283 4.37 27.31 -26.29
C ILE A 283 4.13 25.99 -25.55
N VAL A 284 2.86 25.66 -25.30
CA VAL A 284 2.51 24.45 -24.55
C VAL A 284 2.87 23.19 -25.33
N SER A 285 2.60 23.18 -26.64
CA SER A 285 2.95 22.08 -27.55
C SER A 285 4.46 21.83 -27.60
N ASP A 286 5.26 22.88 -27.74
CA ASP A 286 6.73 22.78 -27.81
C ASP A 286 7.33 22.33 -26.48
N GLY A 287 6.83 22.86 -25.35
CA GLY A 287 7.26 22.40 -24.03
C GLY A 287 6.99 20.90 -23.78
N LEU A 288 5.99 20.33 -24.47
CA LEU A 288 5.63 18.91 -24.42
C LEU A 288 6.31 18.06 -25.50
N SER A 289 6.99 18.69 -26.48
CA SER A 289 7.46 18.02 -27.70
C SER A 289 8.48 16.91 -27.46
N GLN A 290 9.24 16.97 -26.37
CA GLN A 290 10.22 15.92 -26.02
C GLN A 290 9.57 14.58 -25.64
N TRP A 291 8.27 14.56 -25.32
CA TRP A 291 7.53 13.34 -25.02
C TRP A 291 6.68 12.97 -26.23
N ASN A 292 7.06 11.89 -26.92
CA ASN A 292 6.46 11.51 -28.20
C ASN A 292 5.12 10.78 -28.06
N THR A 293 4.87 10.13 -26.93
CA THR A 293 3.63 9.38 -26.68
C THR A 293 2.71 10.12 -25.71
N LEU A 294 1.41 9.85 -25.79
CA LEU A 294 0.42 10.47 -24.90
C LEU A 294 0.67 10.10 -23.43
N ASP A 295 0.96 8.83 -23.15
CA ASP A 295 1.33 8.34 -21.82
C ASP A 295 2.58 9.04 -21.27
N ALA A 296 3.61 9.27 -22.10
CA ALA A 296 4.81 10.00 -21.67
C ALA A 296 4.51 11.48 -21.38
N ARG A 297 3.69 12.15 -22.20
CA ARG A 297 3.23 13.53 -21.95
C ARG A 297 2.42 13.63 -20.67
N ALA A 298 1.49 12.70 -20.46
CA ALA A 298 0.65 12.66 -19.27
C ALA A 298 1.47 12.40 -17.99
N LEU A 299 2.48 11.53 -18.06
CA LEU A 299 3.43 11.33 -16.96
C LEU A 299 4.24 12.58 -16.65
N ALA A 300 4.73 13.28 -17.69
CA ALA A 300 5.49 14.50 -17.55
C ALA A 300 4.67 15.66 -16.95
N LEU A 301 3.40 15.78 -17.34
CA LEU A 301 2.46 16.71 -16.72
C LEU A 301 2.24 16.33 -15.25
N ALA A 302 1.98 15.05 -14.98
CA ALA A 302 1.70 14.60 -13.63
C ALA A 302 2.88 14.77 -12.67
N ASN A 303 4.12 14.52 -13.09
CA ASN A 303 5.31 14.66 -12.26
C ASN A 303 5.90 16.09 -12.25
N GLY A 304 5.44 16.97 -13.14
CA GLY A 304 5.88 18.36 -13.24
C GLY A 304 7.16 18.58 -14.05
N SER A 305 7.70 17.56 -14.73
CA SER A 305 8.90 17.70 -15.56
C SER A 305 8.70 18.61 -16.77
N VAL A 306 7.44 18.92 -17.14
CA VAL A 306 7.07 19.87 -18.19
C VAL A 306 7.42 21.32 -17.85
N VAL A 307 7.60 21.68 -16.58
CA VAL A 307 7.67 23.10 -16.17
C VAL A 307 8.89 23.81 -16.76
N GLU A 308 10.10 23.24 -16.67
CA GLU A 308 11.29 23.88 -17.26
C GLU A 308 11.25 23.96 -18.79
N PRO A 309 10.86 22.89 -19.53
CA PRO A 309 10.62 22.96 -20.97
C PRO A 309 9.58 24.01 -21.37
N LEU A 310 8.49 24.14 -20.60
CA LEU A 310 7.48 25.17 -20.84
C LEU A 310 8.06 26.57 -20.63
N VAL A 311 8.83 26.77 -19.55
CA VAL A 311 9.54 28.04 -19.33
C VAL A 311 10.45 28.32 -20.52
N ALA A 312 11.31 27.39 -20.94
CA ALA A 312 12.18 27.54 -22.11
C ALA A 312 11.44 27.86 -23.41
N ALA A 313 10.27 27.24 -23.65
CA ALA A 313 9.43 27.51 -24.81
C ALA A 313 8.75 28.89 -24.75
N VAL A 314 8.37 29.34 -23.55
CA VAL A 314 8.01 30.75 -23.32
C VAL A 314 9.23 31.61 -23.66
N GLU A 315 10.44 31.14 -23.35
CA GLU A 315 11.65 31.91 -23.57
C GLU A 315 12.05 32.24 -24.97
N GLU A 316 12.06 31.22 -25.80
CA GLU A 316 12.33 31.37 -27.21
C GLU A 316 11.32 32.29 -27.91
N ARG A 317 10.10 32.41 -27.39
CA ARG A 317 8.97 33.05 -28.07
C ARG A 317 8.64 34.45 -27.60
N VAL A 318 9.14 34.84 -26.43
CA VAL A 318 9.04 36.20 -25.89
C VAL A 318 10.38 36.88 -26.16
N ALA A 319 10.47 37.55 -27.31
CA ALA A 319 11.63 38.34 -27.72
C ALA A 319 11.66 39.70 -26.98
N ASP A 320 11.84 39.66 -25.66
CA ASP A 320 12.19 40.82 -24.84
C ASP A 320 13.69 40.74 -24.49
N ASP A 321 14.45 41.82 -24.68
CA ASP A 321 15.90 41.93 -24.38
C ASP A 321 16.25 41.82 -22.87
N GLY A 322 15.35 41.33 -22.04
CA GLY A 322 15.40 41.54 -20.59
C GLY A 322 14.77 40.43 -19.76
N TRP A 323 15.06 39.16 -20.04
CA TRP A 323 14.68 38.10 -19.10
C TRP A 323 15.54 38.15 -17.84
N SER A 324 15.08 38.92 -16.86
CA SER A 324 15.67 38.88 -15.54
C SER A 324 15.46 37.49 -14.91
N THR A 325 16.41 37.04 -14.09
CA THR A 325 16.29 35.83 -13.27
C THR A 325 14.98 35.82 -12.46
N ARG A 326 14.55 37.01 -12.01
CA ARG A 326 13.27 37.22 -11.30
C ARG A 326 12.05 36.91 -12.18
N ARG A 327 12.01 37.42 -13.42
CA ARG A 327 10.89 37.16 -14.34
C ARG A 327 10.82 35.68 -14.71
N ARG A 328 11.97 35.03 -14.98
CA ARG A 328 12.01 33.58 -15.26
C ARG A 328 11.49 32.76 -14.09
N ASP A 329 11.96 33.07 -12.89
CA ASP A 329 11.56 32.34 -11.69
C ASP A 329 10.08 32.51 -11.37
N ARG A 330 9.52 33.71 -11.56
CA ARG A 330 8.08 33.95 -11.41
C ARG A 330 7.26 33.12 -12.39
N VAL A 331 7.57 33.17 -13.70
CA VAL A 331 6.86 32.37 -14.71
C VAL A 331 6.91 30.88 -14.38
N ARG A 332 8.06 30.38 -13.93
CA ARG A 332 8.22 29.00 -13.47
C ARG A 332 7.25 28.67 -12.31
N LEU A 333 7.20 29.52 -11.28
CA LEU A 333 6.33 29.30 -10.12
C LEU A 333 4.85 29.29 -10.51
N GLU A 334 4.42 30.24 -11.34
CA GLU A 334 3.02 30.38 -11.74
C GLU A 334 2.57 29.20 -12.60
N LEU A 335 3.37 28.80 -13.60
CA LEU A 335 3.09 27.60 -14.40
C LEU A 335 3.07 26.33 -13.53
N ARG A 336 3.97 26.23 -12.56
CA ARG A 336 4.01 25.10 -11.62
C ARG A 336 2.77 25.07 -10.72
N THR A 337 2.34 26.21 -10.22
CA THR A 337 1.12 26.35 -9.40
C THR A 337 -0.11 25.98 -10.23
N ALA A 338 -0.29 26.58 -11.40
CA ALA A 338 -1.39 26.28 -12.31
C ALA A 338 -1.45 24.79 -12.69
N LEU A 339 -0.29 24.17 -12.94
CA LEU A 339 -0.19 22.73 -13.20
C LEU A 339 -0.73 21.90 -12.02
N TYR A 340 -0.24 22.16 -10.80
CA TYR A 340 -0.64 21.36 -9.64
C TYR A 340 -2.07 21.63 -9.19
N ASP A 341 -2.57 22.85 -9.35
CA ASP A 341 -3.96 23.18 -9.08
C ASP A 341 -4.87 22.45 -10.08
N SER A 342 -4.54 22.46 -11.37
CA SER A 342 -5.27 21.69 -12.38
C SER A 342 -5.30 20.19 -12.04
N LEU A 343 -4.16 19.61 -11.67
CA LEU A 343 -4.04 18.20 -11.26
C LEU A 343 -4.75 17.87 -9.93
N ALA A 344 -4.96 18.85 -9.06
CA ALA A 344 -5.68 18.68 -7.80
C ALA A 344 -7.20 18.60 -8.03
N THR A 345 -7.72 19.38 -8.98
CA THR A 345 -9.15 19.38 -9.32
C THR A 345 -9.60 18.13 -10.09
N LYS A 346 -10.92 17.95 -10.21
CA LYS A 346 -11.55 16.90 -11.04
C LYS A 346 -11.08 16.91 -12.49
N ARG A 347 -10.72 18.08 -13.05
CA ARG A 347 -10.24 18.21 -14.44
C ARG A 347 -8.90 17.52 -14.68
N GLY A 348 -8.11 17.31 -13.63
CA GLY A 348 -6.85 16.56 -13.66
C GLY A 348 -7.00 15.09 -13.26
N LYS A 349 -8.23 14.57 -13.18
CA LYS A 349 -8.53 13.18 -12.85
C LYS A 349 -9.09 12.44 -14.06
N VAL A 350 -8.86 11.14 -14.07
CA VAL A 350 -9.28 10.18 -15.09
C VAL A 350 -10.31 9.23 -14.49
N SER A 351 -11.25 8.72 -15.29
CA SER A 351 -12.20 7.68 -14.86
C SER A 351 -11.50 6.48 -14.22
N GLY A 352 -11.86 6.17 -12.98
CA GLY A 352 -11.31 5.04 -12.25
C GLY A 352 -11.72 3.69 -12.81
N GLN A 353 -12.90 3.62 -13.43
CA GLN A 353 -13.40 2.42 -14.10
C GLN A 353 -12.53 2.06 -15.31
N GLU A 354 -12.19 3.03 -16.15
CA GLU A 354 -11.40 2.78 -17.36
C GLU A 354 -9.95 2.40 -17.02
N VAL A 355 -9.35 3.07 -16.02
CA VAL A 355 -8.03 2.68 -15.50
C VAL A 355 -8.04 1.25 -14.98
N THR A 356 -9.05 0.91 -14.16
CA THR A 356 -9.17 -0.42 -13.55
C THR A 356 -9.36 -1.50 -14.61
N ALA A 357 -10.28 -1.29 -15.56
CA ALA A 357 -10.56 -2.24 -16.62
C ALA A 357 -9.32 -2.48 -17.49
N ALA A 358 -8.69 -1.42 -18.03
CA ALA A 358 -7.52 -1.57 -18.88
C ALA A 358 -6.38 -2.33 -18.17
N THR A 359 -6.16 -2.04 -16.89
CA THR A 359 -5.08 -2.69 -16.13
C THR A 359 -5.41 -4.16 -15.82
N ALA A 360 -6.66 -4.48 -15.47
CA ALA A 360 -7.10 -5.86 -15.17
C ALA A 360 -6.97 -6.78 -16.40
N TYR A 361 -7.45 -6.34 -17.57
CA TYR A 361 -7.35 -7.13 -18.81
C TYR A 361 -5.90 -7.27 -19.28
N THR A 362 -5.08 -6.22 -19.12
CA THR A 362 -3.64 -6.29 -19.43
C THR A 362 -2.97 -7.37 -18.57
N LYS A 363 -3.25 -7.39 -17.27
CA LYS A 363 -2.70 -8.38 -16.32
C LYS A 363 -3.14 -9.81 -16.65
N ASP A 364 -4.41 -10.03 -17.01
CA ASP A 364 -4.92 -11.34 -17.42
C ASP A 364 -4.18 -11.89 -18.65
N VAL A 365 -3.92 -11.05 -19.65
CA VAL A 365 -3.15 -11.44 -20.84
C VAL A 365 -1.71 -11.81 -20.47
N VAL A 366 -1.07 -11.02 -19.60
CA VAL A 366 0.30 -11.34 -19.16
C VAL A 366 0.32 -12.65 -18.37
N ARG A 367 -0.62 -12.84 -17.42
CA ARG A 367 -0.74 -14.08 -16.63
C ARG A 367 -0.85 -15.31 -17.52
N LYS A 368 -1.79 -15.31 -18.47
CA LYS A 368 -1.99 -16.41 -19.42
C LYS A 368 -0.73 -16.69 -20.24
N THR A 369 0.07 -15.66 -20.52
CA THR A 369 1.34 -15.81 -21.24
C THR A 369 2.41 -16.47 -20.39
N VAL A 370 2.59 -16.03 -19.14
CA VAL A 370 3.56 -16.63 -18.19
C VAL A 370 3.22 -18.10 -17.92
N GLN A 371 1.95 -18.41 -17.67
CA GLN A 371 1.49 -19.79 -17.46
C GLN A 371 1.67 -20.70 -18.68
N SER A 372 1.75 -20.12 -19.89
CA SER A 372 1.96 -20.89 -21.12
C SER A 372 3.43 -21.26 -21.36
N GLY A 373 4.36 -20.89 -20.46
CA GLY A 373 5.77 -21.31 -20.53
C GLY A 373 6.54 -20.73 -21.73
N VAL A 374 6.26 -19.47 -22.08
CA VAL A 374 6.97 -18.76 -23.17
C VAL A 374 8.42 -18.48 -22.76
N SER A 375 9.35 -18.43 -23.72
CA SER A 375 10.81 -18.40 -23.46
C SER A 375 11.29 -17.31 -22.47
N ASN A 376 12.38 -17.60 -21.74
CA ASN A 376 12.98 -16.72 -20.72
C ASN A 376 13.28 -15.28 -21.19
N ALA A 377 13.61 -15.09 -22.47
CA ALA A 377 13.89 -13.74 -23.02
C ALA A 377 12.61 -12.91 -23.16
N VAL A 378 11.51 -13.57 -23.51
CA VAL A 378 10.17 -12.98 -23.61
C VAL A 378 9.63 -12.73 -22.20
N GLU A 379 9.82 -13.67 -21.28
CA GLU A 379 9.43 -13.54 -19.87
C GLU A 379 10.07 -12.33 -19.18
N LYS A 380 11.36 -12.05 -19.45
CA LYS A 380 12.06 -10.88 -18.90
C LYS A 380 11.45 -9.55 -19.37
N GLN A 381 11.08 -9.46 -20.64
CA GLN A 381 10.52 -8.23 -21.23
C GLN A 381 9.03 -8.05 -20.90
N PHE A 382 8.31 -9.15 -20.64
CA PHE A 382 6.97 -9.14 -20.04
C PHE A 382 7.02 -8.69 -18.58
N ASN A 383 7.97 -9.18 -17.80
CA ASN A 383 8.21 -8.70 -16.44
C ASN A 383 8.48 -7.19 -16.43
N GLU A 384 9.27 -6.64 -17.37
CA GLU A 384 9.47 -5.18 -17.48
C GLU A 384 8.19 -4.38 -17.77
N SER A 385 7.23 -4.96 -18.52
CA SER A 385 5.94 -4.30 -18.83
C SER A 385 4.96 -4.37 -17.65
N VAL A 386 5.02 -5.46 -16.89
CA VAL A 386 4.25 -5.68 -15.66
C VAL A 386 4.82 -4.89 -14.48
N GLU A 387 6.14 -4.72 -14.45
CA GLU A 387 6.86 -3.88 -13.51
C GLU A 387 6.45 -2.41 -13.61
N GLN A 388 5.73 -1.99 -14.65
CA GLN A 388 5.27 -0.61 -14.80
C GLN A 388 3.85 -0.38 -14.27
N ILE A 389 3.16 -1.46 -13.88
CA ILE A 389 1.86 -1.41 -13.23
C ILE A 389 2.07 -1.18 -11.72
N PRO A 390 1.54 -0.08 -11.15
CA PRO A 390 1.66 0.14 -9.72
C PRO A 390 0.96 -0.97 -8.93
N ALA A 391 1.72 -1.63 -8.07
CA ALA A 391 1.30 -2.59 -7.07
C ALA A 391 1.55 -2.01 -5.67
N GLY A 392 0.56 -2.14 -4.79
CA GLY A 392 0.64 -1.61 -3.42
C GLY A 392 0.21 -0.15 -3.28
N MET A 393 0.13 0.32 -2.04
CA MET A 393 -0.38 1.63 -1.67
C MET A 393 0.75 2.68 -1.73
N PRO A 394 0.61 3.76 -2.52
CA PRO A 394 1.60 4.83 -2.57
C PRO A 394 1.55 5.69 -1.29
N LEU A 395 2.70 5.83 -0.65
CA LEU A 395 2.90 6.61 0.57
C LEU A 395 3.45 8.00 0.27
N ALA A 396 2.86 8.99 0.93
CA ALA A 396 3.19 10.42 0.81
C ALA A 396 3.10 10.95 -0.63
N PRO A 397 1.89 11.09 -1.21
CA PRO A 397 1.73 11.80 -2.45
C PRO A 397 1.93 13.31 -2.23
N VAL A 398 3.17 13.77 -2.37
CA VAL A 398 3.44 15.16 -2.73
C VAL A 398 2.82 15.42 -4.12
N PRO A 399 2.49 16.67 -4.47
CA PRO A 399 2.00 16.98 -5.80
C PRO A 399 2.97 16.38 -6.84
N GLY A 400 2.50 15.37 -7.57
CA GLY A 400 3.18 14.72 -8.68
C GLY A 400 4.03 13.46 -8.42
N SER A 401 4.24 13.01 -7.18
CA SER A 401 4.92 11.72 -6.93
C SER A 401 4.66 11.17 -5.52
N TRP A 402 5.00 9.91 -5.28
CA TRP A 402 5.02 9.28 -3.96
C TRP A 402 6.46 8.95 -3.57
N ALA A 403 6.74 8.80 -2.28
CA ALA A 403 8.10 8.53 -1.77
C ALA A 403 8.39 7.03 -1.61
N ALA A 404 7.37 6.25 -1.28
CA ALA A 404 7.46 4.81 -1.08
C ALA A 404 6.14 4.14 -1.45
N THR A 405 6.19 2.84 -1.70
CA THR A 405 5.01 2.00 -1.87
C THR A 405 5.00 0.95 -0.77
N MET A 406 3.83 0.64 -0.22
CA MET A 406 3.70 -0.41 0.79
C MET A 406 2.65 -1.45 0.42
N ASN A 407 2.79 -2.63 1.01
CA ASN A 407 1.78 -3.67 0.97
C ASN A 407 1.74 -4.43 2.30
N VAL A 408 0.59 -5.01 2.62
CA VAL A 408 0.27 -5.70 3.87
C VAL A 408 -0.29 -7.07 3.54
N TRP A 409 0.32 -8.10 4.10
CA TRP A 409 -0.16 -9.48 4.04
C TRP A 409 -0.50 -10.01 5.43
N SER A 410 -1.44 -10.94 5.51
CA SER A 410 -1.66 -11.80 6.68
C SER A 410 -1.43 -13.25 6.29
N VAL A 411 -0.42 -13.85 6.88
CA VAL A 411 -0.12 -15.27 6.73
C VAL A 411 -0.67 -16.00 7.95
N THR A 412 -1.62 -16.89 7.71
CA THR A 412 -2.12 -17.84 8.72
C THR A 412 -1.56 -19.21 8.42
N VAL A 413 -0.92 -19.85 9.39
CA VAL A 413 -0.47 -21.23 9.31
C VAL A 413 -1.20 -22.06 10.36
N ARG A 414 -1.61 -23.28 9.97
CA ARG A 414 -2.21 -24.28 10.85
C ARG A 414 -1.41 -25.57 10.71
N GLY A 415 -0.93 -26.09 11.83
CA GLY A 415 -0.13 -27.30 11.88
C GLY A 415 -0.78 -28.39 12.72
N GLN A 416 -0.55 -29.64 12.36
CA GLN A 416 -0.85 -30.82 13.17
C GLN A 416 0.31 -31.80 13.05
N TYR A 417 0.87 -32.22 14.19
CA TYR A 417 1.82 -33.33 14.22
C TYR A 417 1.08 -34.66 14.11
N ALA A 418 1.60 -35.59 13.31
CA ALA A 418 1.05 -36.95 13.26
C ALA A 418 1.34 -37.67 14.58
N ARG A 419 2.56 -37.48 15.11
CA ARG A 419 2.96 -37.87 16.47
C ARG A 419 3.81 -36.78 17.09
N PHE A 420 3.55 -36.47 18.35
CA PHE A 420 4.37 -35.59 19.17
C PHE A 420 4.67 -36.27 20.50
N ALA A 421 5.94 -36.47 20.81
CA ALA A 421 6.39 -37.11 22.04
C ALA A 421 7.32 -36.20 22.84
N VAL A 422 7.14 -36.18 24.16
CA VAL A 422 8.06 -35.56 25.10
C VAL A 422 8.56 -36.65 26.03
N GLU A 423 9.88 -36.80 26.08
CA GLU A 423 10.57 -37.76 26.91
C GLU A 423 11.32 -37.05 28.03
N THR A 424 11.25 -37.61 29.24
CA THR A 424 12.12 -37.19 30.34
C THR A 424 12.65 -38.41 31.10
N PRO A 425 13.94 -38.43 31.50
CA PRO A 425 14.47 -39.52 32.29
C PRO A 425 13.80 -39.60 33.67
N ARG A 426 13.24 -40.76 34.08
CA ARG A 426 12.84 -40.94 35.48
C ARG A 426 14.05 -41.32 36.30
N ARG A 427 14.33 -40.58 37.37
CA ARG A 427 15.37 -40.93 38.35
C ARG A 427 14.84 -41.92 39.40
N THR A 428 14.39 -43.10 38.97
CA THR A 428 13.93 -44.18 39.88
C THR A 428 14.96 -45.31 39.99
N PRO A 429 15.18 -45.90 41.19
CA PRO A 429 16.27 -46.87 41.42
C PRO A 429 16.02 -48.30 40.91
N GLY A 430 15.08 -48.52 39.98
CA GLY A 430 14.83 -49.83 39.36
C GLY A 430 15.73 -50.10 38.16
N ALA A 431 16.09 -51.36 37.91
CA ALA A 431 16.92 -51.73 36.77
C ALA A 431 16.14 -51.59 35.45
N GLY A 432 16.62 -50.68 34.59
CA GLY A 432 16.06 -50.34 33.28
C GLY A 432 15.78 -48.85 33.21
N ASP A 433 16.37 -48.14 32.23
CA ASP A 433 16.16 -46.72 31.97
C ASP A 433 14.67 -46.41 31.72
N ALA A 434 13.89 -46.25 32.78
CA ALA A 434 12.47 -45.99 32.69
C ALA A 434 12.26 -44.50 32.36
N SER A 435 12.46 -44.07 31.13
CA SER A 435 12.02 -42.74 30.73
C SER A 435 10.49 -42.63 30.81
N LEU A 436 9.99 -41.44 31.10
CA LEU A 436 8.56 -41.12 31.03
C LEU A 436 8.31 -40.48 29.66
N ASN A 437 7.50 -41.16 28.85
CA ASN A 437 7.10 -40.68 27.53
C ASN A 437 5.67 -40.18 27.58
N TYR A 438 5.47 -38.93 27.19
CA TYR A 438 4.17 -38.36 26.94
C TYR A 438 3.97 -38.25 25.42
N VAL A 439 3.02 -39.01 24.87
CA VAL A 439 2.79 -39.09 23.42
C VAL A 439 1.40 -38.58 23.05
N ARG A 440 1.34 -37.80 21.96
CA ARG A 440 0.13 -37.27 21.33
C ARG A 440 0.15 -37.63 19.86
N ASP A 441 -0.49 -38.75 19.51
CA ASP A 441 -0.54 -39.34 18.17
C ASP A 441 -1.97 -39.56 17.65
N GLY A 442 -2.98 -39.25 18.45
CA GLY A 442 -4.39 -39.40 18.10
C GLY A 442 -4.98 -40.79 18.39
N GLU A 443 -4.23 -41.69 19.02
CA GLU A 443 -4.71 -43.02 19.42
C GLU A 443 -5.63 -42.97 20.66
N ASN A 444 -6.45 -44.02 20.81
CA ASN A 444 -7.27 -44.20 22.01
C ASN A 444 -6.37 -44.67 23.15
N THR A 445 -6.56 -44.11 24.33
CA THR A 445 -5.94 -44.62 25.56
C THR A 445 -6.89 -45.64 26.15
N THR A 446 -6.44 -46.87 26.27
CA THR A 446 -7.22 -48.00 26.77
C THR A 446 -6.59 -48.56 28.05
N LEU A 447 -7.42 -49.10 28.94
CA LEU A 447 -7.00 -49.83 30.14
C LEU A 447 -8.13 -50.76 30.54
N ASP A 448 -7.80 -52.02 30.79
CA ASP A 448 -8.68 -52.97 31.46
C ASP A 448 -8.86 -52.54 32.93
N ILE A 449 -9.98 -51.88 33.22
CA ILE A 449 -10.30 -51.35 34.56
C ILE A 449 -10.93 -52.41 35.44
N ASP A 450 -11.69 -53.35 34.87
CA ASP A 450 -12.47 -54.34 35.61
C ASP A 450 -11.82 -55.74 35.68
N GLU A 451 -10.60 -55.85 35.16
CA GLU A 451 -9.78 -57.07 35.11
C GLU A 451 -10.48 -58.21 34.34
N ASP A 452 -11.34 -57.88 33.38
CA ASP A 452 -12.09 -58.85 32.57
C ASP A 452 -11.32 -59.36 31.34
N GLY A 453 -10.17 -58.72 31.03
CA GLY A 453 -9.28 -59.05 29.93
C GLY A 453 -9.56 -58.29 28.62
N GLU A 454 -10.60 -57.45 28.57
CA GLU A 454 -10.86 -56.49 27.50
C GLU A 454 -10.41 -55.10 27.95
N GLU A 455 -9.94 -54.25 27.04
CA GLU A 455 -9.50 -52.90 27.42
C GLU A 455 -10.59 -51.85 27.19
N GLU A 456 -10.97 -51.11 28.25
CA GLU A 456 -11.88 -49.97 28.11
C GLU A 456 -11.18 -48.73 27.57
N VAL A 457 -11.85 -48.00 26.67
CA VAL A 457 -11.36 -46.70 26.20
C VAL A 457 -11.55 -45.64 27.29
N LEU A 458 -10.43 -45.18 27.86
CA LEU A 458 -10.40 -44.13 28.88
C LEU A 458 -10.37 -42.72 28.29
N GLY A 459 -9.90 -42.59 27.05
CA GLY A 459 -9.78 -41.29 26.40
C GLY A 459 -9.01 -41.36 25.10
N ARG A 460 -8.60 -40.20 24.60
CA ARG A 460 -7.86 -40.07 23.34
C ARG A 460 -6.66 -39.14 23.49
N ALA A 461 -5.51 -39.58 22.99
CA ALA A 461 -4.29 -38.79 22.96
C ALA A 461 -4.33 -37.77 21.80
N SER A 462 -5.22 -36.76 21.87
CA SER A 462 -5.41 -35.77 20.80
C SER A 462 -4.11 -35.20 20.26
N ARG A 463 -3.95 -35.20 18.93
CA ARG A 463 -2.76 -34.70 18.25
C ARG A 463 -2.49 -33.24 18.58
N VAL A 464 -1.22 -32.89 18.71
CA VAL A 464 -0.82 -31.49 18.90
C VAL A 464 -1.13 -30.70 17.64
N THR A 465 -1.98 -29.68 17.79
CA THR A 465 -2.27 -28.70 16.74
C THR A 465 -1.83 -27.31 17.18
N PHE A 466 -1.54 -26.46 16.21
CA PHE A 466 -1.32 -25.04 16.47
C PHE A 466 -1.87 -24.19 15.32
N THR A 467 -2.19 -22.95 15.64
CA THR A 467 -2.46 -21.91 14.65
C THR A 467 -1.60 -20.70 14.97
N SER A 468 -0.97 -20.14 13.95
CA SER A 468 -0.29 -18.85 14.06
C SER A 468 -0.75 -17.93 12.94
N ARG A 469 -0.97 -16.66 13.26
CA ARG A 469 -1.30 -15.60 12.30
C ARG A 469 -0.31 -14.46 12.47
N THR A 470 0.43 -14.19 11.41
CA THR A 470 1.44 -13.13 11.35
C THR A 470 1.10 -12.17 10.24
N ALA A 471 1.27 -10.87 10.53
CA ALA A 471 1.10 -9.83 9.55
C ALA A 471 2.46 -9.37 9.03
N VAL A 472 2.57 -9.18 7.71
CA VAL A 472 3.82 -8.79 7.05
C VAL A 472 3.58 -7.46 6.35
N VAL A 473 4.41 -6.45 6.65
CA VAL A 473 4.42 -5.18 5.93
C VAL A 473 5.71 -5.07 5.14
N VAL A 474 5.59 -4.82 3.84
CA VAL A 474 6.76 -4.52 2.98
C VAL A 474 6.64 -3.10 2.49
N VAL A 475 7.73 -2.35 2.57
CA VAL A 475 7.81 -0.96 2.11
C VAL A 475 9.04 -0.81 1.22
N VAL A 476 8.83 -0.39 -0.02
CA VAL A 476 9.90 -0.12 -0.99
C VAL A 476 9.92 1.37 -1.38
N PRO A 477 11.08 1.92 -1.76
CA PRO A 477 11.13 3.25 -2.37
C PRO A 477 10.22 3.36 -3.59
N ALA A 478 9.88 4.59 -3.98
CA ALA A 478 9.14 4.83 -5.20
C ALA A 478 9.87 4.24 -6.41
N GLY A 479 9.20 3.31 -7.08
CA GLY A 479 9.67 2.61 -8.27
C GLY A 479 8.48 2.30 -9.18
N PRO A 480 8.75 1.84 -10.42
CA PRO A 480 7.70 1.63 -11.42
C PRO A 480 6.62 0.65 -10.93
N THR A 481 6.98 -0.39 -10.16
CA THR A 481 6.05 -1.44 -9.72
C THR A 481 5.56 -1.27 -8.30
N GLY A 482 6.37 -0.75 -7.38
CA GLY A 482 6.03 -0.80 -5.95
C GLY A 482 6.12 -2.23 -5.39
N VAL A 483 5.13 -2.64 -4.59
CA VAL A 483 5.09 -3.95 -3.90
C VAL A 483 3.69 -4.55 -3.93
N GLY A 484 3.56 -5.79 -4.36
CA GLY A 484 2.31 -6.54 -4.30
C GLY A 484 2.24 -7.68 -5.30
N ASP A 485 1.23 -8.53 -5.14
CA ASP A 485 1.10 -9.74 -5.94
C ASP A 485 0.72 -9.42 -7.39
N ILE A 486 1.63 -9.84 -8.26
CA ILE A 486 1.60 -9.59 -9.70
C ILE A 486 0.58 -10.50 -10.40
N ASP A 487 0.08 -11.54 -9.73
CA ASP A 487 -1.04 -12.32 -10.25
C ASP A 487 -2.39 -11.72 -9.86
N GLY A 488 -2.48 -10.93 -8.79
CA GLY A 488 -3.71 -10.29 -8.32
C GLY A 488 -4.62 -11.23 -7.53
N VAL A 489 -4.09 -12.35 -7.06
CA VAL A 489 -4.80 -13.25 -6.16
C VAL A 489 -4.73 -12.65 -4.75
N ALA A 490 -5.87 -12.19 -4.22
CA ALA A 490 -5.93 -11.59 -2.89
C ALA A 490 -5.78 -12.64 -1.77
N MET A 491 -6.19 -13.88 -2.03
CA MET A 491 -6.13 -14.96 -1.07
C MET A 491 -5.59 -16.22 -1.73
N GLU A 492 -4.47 -16.70 -1.19
CA GLU A 492 -3.85 -17.96 -1.61
C GLU A 492 -3.93 -18.96 -0.46
N THR A 493 -4.32 -20.18 -0.77
CA THR A 493 -4.39 -21.28 0.20
C THR A 493 -3.54 -22.44 -0.26
N SER A 494 -2.78 -23.03 0.65
CA SER A 494 -2.12 -24.30 0.39
C SER A 494 -3.15 -25.43 0.22
N PRO A 495 -2.80 -26.52 -0.46
CA PRO A 495 -3.56 -27.76 -0.38
C PRO A 495 -3.84 -28.17 1.08
N GLY A 496 -5.04 -28.70 1.33
CA GLY A 496 -5.48 -29.11 2.67
C GLY A 496 -6.04 -27.98 3.55
N TRP A 497 -5.92 -26.71 3.17
CA TRP A 497 -6.53 -25.61 3.94
C TRP A 497 -8.06 -25.77 4.05
N PRO A 498 -8.68 -25.50 5.22
CA PRO A 498 -8.13 -24.95 6.46
C PRO A 498 -7.70 -26.00 7.50
N LEU A 499 -7.54 -27.24 7.06
CA LEU A 499 -7.53 -28.43 7.91
C LEU A 499 -6.23 -29.22 7.73
N PRO A 500 -5.19 -28.96 8.57
CA PRO A 500 -4.04 -29.84 8.60
C PRO A 500 -4.43 -31.25 9.06
N GLY A 501 -3.63 -32.24 8.67
CA GLY A 501 -3.85 -33.66 8.98
C GLY A 501 -4.23 -34.51 7.76
N PRO A 502 -4.70 -35.75 7.99
CA PRO A 502 -5.02 -36.73 6.95
C PRO A 502 -6.03 -36.19 5.92
N VAL A 503 -5.79 -36.52 4.65
CA VAL A 503 -6.56 -36.07 3.48
C VAL A 503 -7.89 -36.80 3.37
N ASP A 504 -7.91 -38.09 3.69
CA ASP A 504 -9.12 -38.89 3.73
C ASP A 504 -9.49 -39.12 5.19
N ARG A 505 -10.55 -38.44 5.64
CA ARG A 505 -11.00 -38.52 7.03
C ARG A 505 -12.12 -39.54 7.12
N THR A 506 -11.76 -40.81 7.30
CA THR A 506 -12.75 -41.87 7.61
C THR A 506 -13.41 -41.67 8.98
N ARG A 507 -12.90 -40.73 9.81
CA ARG A 507 -13.43 -40.39 11.14
C ARG A 507 -13.67 -38.88 11.27
N PRO A 508 -14.86 -38.44 11.71
CA PRO A 508 -15.17 -37.02 11.82
C PRO A 508 -14.29 -36.32 12.86
N TRP A 509 -13.92 -35.08 12.54
CA TRP A 509 -13.14 -34.17 13.38
C TRP A 509 -13.98 -33.73 14.58
N SER A 510 -13.49 -33.94 15.81
CA SER A 510 -14.22 -33.66 17.05
C SER A 510 -14.20 -32.19 17.50
N GLY A 511 -14.00 -31.23 16.58
CA GLY A 511 -14.39 -29.85 16.84
C GLY A 511 -13.58 -29.07 17.89
N GLU A 512 -12.27 -29.26 18.03
CA GLU A 512 -11.49 -28.26 18.77
C GLU A 512 -11.43 -26.97 17.94
N GLU A 513 -12.23 -25.97 18.35
CA GLU A 513 -12.16 -24.62 17.78
C GLU A 513 -10.71 -24.12 17.82
N TYR A 514 -10.15 -23.80 16.65
CA TYR A 514 -8.88 -23.10 16.65
C TYR A 514 -9.11 -21.73 17.30
N PRO A 515 -8.31 -21.29 18.28
CA PRO A 515 -8.52 -20.05 19.04
C PRO A 515 -8.55 -18.76 18.22
N LEU A 516 -8.30 -18.84 16.90
CA LEU A 516 -8.31 -17.73 15.95
C LEU A 516 -9.33 -17.94 14.81
N SER A 517 -10.30 -18.84 14.98
CA SER A 517 -11.40 -19.10 14.04
C SER A 517 -12.48 -18.03 14.15
N VAL A 518 -12.14 -16.77 13.88
CA VAL A 518 -13.17 -15.73 13.75
C VAL A 518 -13.75 -15.82 12.33
N GLY A 519 -15.07 -15.97 12.25
CA GLY A 519 -15.83 -15.93 10.99
C GLY A 519 -16.43 -17.25 10.53
N ARG A 520 -17.17 -17.96 11.39
CA ARG A 520 -18.17 -18.94 10.94
C ARG A 520 -19.53 -18.24 10.93
N SER A 521 -19.88 -17.59 9.82
CA SER A 521 -21.29 -17.30 9.55
C SER A 521 -21.92 -18.62 9.10
N ASP A 522 -22.51 -19.35 10.03
CA ASP A 522 -23.36 -20.48 9.71
C ASP A 522 -24.59 -19.96 8.95
N GLY A 523 -24.52 -20.07 7.62
CA GLY A 523 -25.61 -19.88 6.68
C GLY A 523 -25.65 -21.07 5.73
N SER A 524 -26.05 -22.22 6.28
CA SER A 524 -26.31 -23.46 5.56
C SER A 524 -27.24 -23.23 4.36
N CYS A 525 -26.79 -23.63 3.18
CA CYS A 525 -27.62 -24.19 2.11
C CYS A 525 -26.73 -25.11 1.27
N ASP A 526 -26.39 -26.28 1.81
CA ASP A 526 -25.91 -27.40 1.01
C ASP A 526 -27.04 -27.90 0.11
N ASN A 527 -26.77 -28.02 -1.19
CA ASN A 527 -27.46 -28.97 -2.06
C ASN A 527 -26.52 -29.32 -3.23
N VAL A 528 -25.80 -30.43 -3.06
CA VAL A 528 -25.20 -31.20 -4.17
C VAL A 528 -26.24 -32.26 -4.58
N PRO A 529 -26.80 -32.25 -5.80
CA PRO A 529 -27.71 -33.30 -6.22
C PRO A 529 -26.93 -34.48 -6.82
N SER A 530 -27.18 -35.70 -6.32
CA SER A 530 -26.88 -36.95 -7.04
C SER A 530 -28.12 -37.44 -7.81
N PRO A 531 -27.93 -38.26 -8.87
CA PRO A 531 -28.87 -38.37 -9.99
C PRO A 531 -29.92 -39.47 -9.79
N VAL A 532 -31.09 -39.30 -10.42
CA VAL A 532 -31.96 -40.31 -11.09
C VAL A 532 -33.31 -39.62 -11.43
N GLY A 533 -33.75 -39.73 -12.70
CA GLY A 533 -35.00 -39.12 -13.22
C GLY A 533 -36.29 -39.90 -12.88
N PRO A 534 -37.43 -39.74 -13.60
CA PRO A 534 -37.71 -38.88 -14.75
C PRO A 534 -38.86 -37.86 -14.55
N VAL A 535 -38.99 -36.99 -15.55
CA VAL A 535 -39.89 -35.82 -15.73
C VAL A 535 -41.39 -36.18 -15.73
N PRO A 536 -42.28 -35.29 -15.21
CA PRO A 536 -43.28 -34.62 -16.07
C PRO A 536 -43.40 -33.10 -15.87
N VAL A 537 -44.01 -32.44 -16.86
CA VAL A 537 -44.10 -30.98 -17.14
C VAL A 537 -45.35 -30.31 -16.47
N PRO A 538 -45.67 -29.01 -16.65
CA PRO A 538 -45.67 -27.97 -15.62
C PRO A 538 -47.07 -27.51 -15.15
N GLY A 539 -47.17 -26.93 -13.95
CA GLY A 539 -48.40 -26.33 -13.43
C GLY A 539 -48.14 -25.02 -12.67
N ASN A 540 -48.86 -23.98 -13.08
CA ASN A 540 -48.92 -22.63 -12.48
C ASN A 540 -49.10 -22.60 -10.95
N GLY A 541 -48.51 -21.62 -10.28
CA GLY A 541 -48.90 -21.26 -8.91
C GLY A 541 -48.00 -20.24 -8.22
N THR A 542 -48.55 -19.05 -7.99
CA THR A 542 -48.02 -17.88 -7.27
C THR A 542 -47.72 -18.13 -5.79
N GLY A 543 -46.70 -17.44 -5.24
CA GLY A 543 -46.78 -16.89 -3.87
C GLY A 543 -45.58 -17.08 -2.92
N SER A 544 -45.07 -15.92 -2.44
CA SER A 544 -44.66 -15.65 -1.05
C SER A 544 -43.21 -15.89 -0.59
N GLY A 545 -42.58 -14.80 -0.13
CA GLY A 545 -41.99 -14.79 1.23
C GLY A 545 -40.47 -14.65 1.37
N ASN A 546 -39.93 -13.45 1.12
CA ASN A 546 -38.68 -13.03 1.75
C ASN A 546 -38.93 -12.77 3.25
N ASN A 547 -38.17 -13.40 4.14
CA ASN A 547 -38.01 -12.96 5.53
C ASN A 547 -36.65 -13.41 6.07
N CYS A 548 -35.69 -12.49 6.09
CA CYS A 548 -34.49 -12.58 6.93
C CYS A 548 -34.64 -11.53 8.04
N ARG A 549 -34.85 -11.96 9.28
CA ARG A 549 -34.70 -11.15 10.49
C ARG A 549 -33.31 -11.43 11.07
N ALA A 550 -32.59 -10.37 11.39
CA ALA A 550 -31.42 -10.41 12.26
C ALA A 550 -31.90 -10.23 13.71
N GLU A 551 -31.51 -11.13 14.61
CA GLU A 551 -31.67 -10.93 16.05
C GLU A 551 -30.34 -10.42 16.64
N SER A 552 -30.48 -9.39 17.48
CA SER A 552 -29.47 -8.82 18.36
C SER A 552 -29.47 -9.55 19.70
N ASP A 553 -28.31 -9.66 20.35
CA ASP A 553 -28.10 -9.61 21.80
C ASP A 553 -26.60 -9.30 22.01
N SER A 554 -26.14 -8.30 22.78
CA SER A 554 -26.40 -7.87 24.17
C SER A 554 -25.77 -8.77 25.24
N ASP A 555 -24.85 -8.16 25.99
CA ASP A 555 -24.27 -8.53 27.31
C ASP A 555 -23.36 -9.77 27.44
N LEU A 556 -22.04 -9.53 27.39
CA LEU A 556 -21.05 -9.68 28.50
C LEU A 556 -19.60 -9.42 28.02
#